data_AF-S7NE52-F1
#
_entry.id   AF-S7NE52-F1
#
_cell.length_a   1.000
_cell.length_b   1.000
_cell.length_c   1.000
_cell.angle_alpha   90.00
_cell.angle_beta   90.00
_cell.angle_gamma   90.00
#
_symmetry.space_group_name_H-M   'P 1'
#
loop_
_entity.id
_entity.type
_entity.pdbx_description
1 polymer ?
#
loop_
_entity_poly.entity_id
_entity_poly.type
_entity_poly.pdbx_seq_one_letter_code
_entity_poly.pdbx_strand_id
1 'polypeptide(L)'
;MSCEFLQQINSMADFLEVVHMLYQLPTGVRGSLRACIWAEVQRRTAMPEPELTTLGPELSGLDTKLLLDLPVRLMDRLSNESIMLVVELVRAAPEQLLALTPFHRAALAERALQNLAPKETTVSREVLETLGPLVGFLGIESTRRIPLQTLLAHLSQLQGFCLGEPFATELGWLLTQEPLLGKPELWSQDEVEQAGRLVFTLSTEAISLIPREALGAESLERLLEKQQSWEQSRAGQLCGGPQLAPKKAALVAGVVRPTADYLPEPVPNCADVRGTFPAAWSATQIAEMELSDFEDCLALFAGDPGLGPEELRAAMGKAKQLWGPPRGFRPEQILQLGRLLIGLGERELQELILVDWGVLSTLGQIEGWSSAQLRVVVSSFLRQSGRHMSHLDFLHLTALGYTLCGLRPEELQHINSWEFRSPVEGGMWVVMLSQAALFLGNLHFQCSEDQLEVLAQLLVLPGGFGPVSNWGPEIFTEIGTIAAGIPDLALSALLREQIQGLTPLAISVIPAPKFAVSIDGSECGVTIREAEPNTGYTGYTDSCLQPQVVFSPTQLSSLTSVQAVAVTPEQMAFLSPEQRRAVAWAQHEGMESPEQQGRSTACGFQNWSQPSWILALAVCILGNLL
;
A
#
# COMPACT_ATOMS: atom_id res chain seq x y z
N MET A 1 -0.69 28.55 2.80
CA MET A 1 -1.90 29.08 3.47
C MET A 1 -2.18 28.25 4.71
N SER A 2 -2.51 28.88 5.84
CA SER A 2 -2.83 28.20 7.11
C SER A 2 -4.34 28.12 7.36
N CYS A 3 -4.76 27.26 8.30
CA CYS A 3 -6.15 27.18 8.73
C CYS A 3 -6.63 28.49 9.39
N GLU A 4 -5.78 29.14 10.18
CA GLU A 4 -6.08 30.43 10.81
C GLU A 4 -6.43 31.51 9.78
N PHE A 5 -5.71 31.54 8.65
CA PHE A 5 -6.01 32.46 7.56
C PHE A 5 -7.41 32.21 6.96
N LEU A 6 -7.78 30.95 6.73
CA LEU A 6 -9.11 30.59 6.21
C LEU A 6 -10.24 30.97 7.18
N GLN A 7 -10.02 30.81 8.48
CA GLN A 7 -10.98 31.16 9.52
C GLN A 7 -11.28 32.67 9.59
N GLN A 8 -10.36 33.53 9.14
CA GLN A 8 -10.53 34.99 9.12
C GLN A 8 -11.46 35.48 8.00
N ILE A 9 -11.79 34.64 7.01
CA ILE A 9 -12.66 35.01 5.89
C ILE A 9 -14.11 35.01 6.38
N ASN A 10 -14.77 36.16 6.50
CA ASN A 10 -16.11 36.23 7.13
C ASN A 10 -17.26 35.78 6.21
N SER A 11 -17.18 36.07 4.91
CA SER A 11 -18.22 35.72 3.92
C SER A 11 -18.10 34.25 3.50
N MET A 12 -19.23 33.56 3.34
CA MET A 12 -19.26 32.21 2.77
C MET A 12 -18.82 32.21 1.30
N ALA A 13 -19.22 33.23 0.52
CA ALA A 13 -18.88 33.30 -0.90
C ALA A 13 -17.37 33.45 -1.10
N ASP A 14 -16.76 34.40 -0.39
CA ASP A 14 -15.31 34.65 -0.45
C ASP A 14 -14.52 33.44 0.07
N PHE A 15 -15.03 32.76 1.10
CA PHE A 15 -14.43 31.53 1.61
C PHE A 15 -14.43 30.42 0.55
N LEU A 16 -15.56 30.19 -0.12
CA LEU A 16 -15.67 29.18 -1.17
C LEU A 16 -14.82 29.54 -2.39
N GLU A 17 -14.67 30.82 -2.73
CA GLU A 17 -13.79 31.28 -3.82
C GLU A 17 -12.30 30.99 -3.50
N VAL A 18 -11.87 31.27 -2.27
CA VAL A 18 -10.51 30.94 -1.82
C VAL A 18 -10.28 29.42 -1.80
N VAL A 19 -11.27 28.65 -1.34
CA VAL A 19 -11.21 27.19 -1.38
C VAL A 19 -11.12 26.70 -2.83
N HIS A 20 -11.92 27.25 -3.74
CA HIS A 20 -11.85 26.91 -5.16
C HIS A 20 -10.43 27.15 -5.70
N MET A 21 -9.83 28.31 -5.45
CA MET A 21 -8.46 28.61 -5.85
C MET A 21 -7.44 27.63 -5.27
N LEU A 22 -7.59 27.22 -4.00
CA LEU A 22 -6.71 26.24 -3.36
C LEU A 22 -6.76 24.87 -4.05
N TYR A 23 -7.95 24.43 -4.46
CA TYR A 23 -8.14 23.15 -5.16
C TYR A 23 -7.72 23.17 -6.63
N GLN A 24 -7.48 24.36 -7.20
CA GLN A 24 -6.87 24.54 -8.51
C GLN A 24 -5.33 24.48 -8.48
N LEU A 25 -4.70 24.46 -7.31
CA LEU A 25 -3.24 24.38 -7.21
C LEU A 25 -2.72 23.02 -7.70
N PRO A 26 -1.63 22.98 -8.49
CA PRO A 26 -1.06 21.73 -9.01
C PRO A 26 -0.59 20.76 -7.92
N THR A 27 -0.22 21.30 -6.76
CA THR A 27 0.30 20.54 -5.61
C THR A 27 -0.81 19.89 -4.76
N GLY A 28 -2.09 20.15 -5.07
CA GLY A 28 -3.21 19.73 -4.25
C GLY A 28 -3.29 20.45 -2.89
N VAL A 29 -4.37 20.19 -2.14
CA VAL A 29 -4.59 20.74 -0.80
C VAL A 29 -4.08 19.76 0.25
N ARG A 30 -3.21 20.23 1.15
CA ARG A 30 -2.67 19.41 2.25
C ARG A 30 -3.79 18.88 3.15
N GLY A 31 -3.64 17.68 3.68
CA GLY A 31 -4.67 17.00 4.48
C GLY A 31 -5.15 17.81 5.70
N SER A 32 -4.24 18.51 6.38
CA SER A 32 -4.57 19.40 7.51
C SER A 32 -5.44 20.59 7.10
N LEU A 33 -5.11 21.21 5.96
CA LEU A 33 -5.87 22.32 5.39
C LEU A 33 -7.22 21.83 4.86
N ARG A 34 -7.28 20.65 4.23
CA ARG A 34 -8.53 20.00 3.79
C ARG A 34 -9.48 19.75 4.97
N ALA A 35 -8.97 19.20 6.08
CA ALA A 35 -9.74 18.98 7.29
C ALA A 35 -10.28 20.30 7.88
N CYS A 36 -9.45 21.35 7.89
CA CYS A 36 -9.87 22.69 8.30
C CYS A 36 -10.98 23.26 7.39
N ILE A 37 -10.80 23.19 6.07
CA ILE A 37 -11.79 23.64 5.08
C ILE A 37 -13.14 22.99 5.37
N TRP A 38 -13.17 21.67 5.56
CA TRP A 38 -14.44 20.98 5.83
C TRP A 38 -15.03 21.26 7.19
N ALA A 39 -14.20 21.41 8.22
CA ALA A 39 -14.68 21.85 9.54
C ALA A 39 -15.32 23.25 9.46
N GLU A 40 -14.77 24.13 8.62
CA GLU A 40 -15.29 25.47 8.37
C GLU A 40 -16.60 25.44 7.58
N VAL A 41 -16.65 24.69 6.46
CA VAL A 41 -17.89 24.48 5.69
C VAL A 41 -19.00 23.94 6.59
N GLN A 42 -18.70 22.93 7.40
CA GLN A 42 -19.67 22.33 8.32
C GLN A 42 -20.14 23.33 9.38
N ARG A 43 -19.24 24.14 9.95
CA ARG A 43 -19.60 25.15 10.95
C ARG A 43 -20.52 26.21 10.35
N ARG A 44 -20.19 26.70 9.16
CA ARG A 44 -20.95 27.76 8.47
C ARG A 44 -22.29 27.28 7.94
N THR A 45 -22.39 26.01 7.53
CA THR A 45 -23.66 25.39 7.08
C THR A 45 -24.57 24.95 8.24
N ALA A 46 -24.06 24.89 9.47
CA ALA A 46 -24.84 24.52 10.65
C ALA A 46 -25.52 25.73 11.36
N MET A 47 -25.31 26.96 10.88
CA MET A 47 -25.89 28.17 11.48
C MET A 47 -27.34 28.38 11.00
N PRO A 48 -28.32 28.62 11.90
CA PRO A 48 -29.68 28.98 11.52
C PRO A 48 -29.78 30.43 11.02
N GLU A 49 -30.63 30.63 10.02
CA GLU A 49 -30.95 31.82 9.23
C GLU A 49 -31.23 33.16 9.97
N PRO A 50 -31.14 34.35 9.31
CA PRO A 50 -31.98 34.73 8.16
C PRO A 50 -31.29 35.60 7.07
N GLU A 51 -30.31 35.06 6.33
CA GLU A 51 -29.73 35.71 5.13
C GLU A 51 -29.44 34.73 3.97
N LEU A 52 -30.06 33.54 3.93
CA LEU A 52 -29.80 32.49 2.93
C LEU A 52 -30.89 32.32 1.86
N THR A 53 -31.67 33.38 1.57
CA THR A 53 -32.72 33.31 0.55
C THR A 53 -32.24 33.40 -0.91
N THR A 54 -30.92 33.40 -1.16
CA THR A 54 -30.36 33.38 -2.54
C THR A 54 -29.39 32.24 -2.84
N LEU A 55 -29.11 31.38 -1.86
CA LEU A 55 -28.35 30.15 -2.06
C LEU A 55 -29.09 29.07 -1.27
N GLY A 56 -29.71 28.12 -1.97
CA GLY A 56 -30.23 26.92 -1.31
C GLY A 56 -29.13 26.25 -0.47
N PRO A 57 -29.47 25.26 0.38
CA PRO A 57 -28.51 24.49 1.18
C PRO A 57 -27.68 23.56 0.27
N GLU A 58 -27.04 24.12 -0.73
CA GLU A 58 -26.71 23.48 -1.98
C GLU A 58 -25.24 23.74 -2.25
N LEU A 59 -24.43 22.72 -1.97
CA LEU A 59 -23.03 22.60 -2.39
C LEU A 59 -22.90 22.51 -3.93
N SER A 60 -23.97 22.80 -4.67
CA SER A 60 -24.17 22.72 -6.13
C SER A 60 -23.25 23.64 -6.96
N GLY A 61 -22.44 24.49 -6.30
CA GLY A 61 -21.44 25.35 -6.94
C GLY A 61 -19.99 25.03 -6.53
N LEU A 62 -19.76 23.96 -5.77
CA LEU A 62 -18.42 23.54 -5.39
C LEU A 62 -17.65 22.98 -6.59
N ASP A 63 -16.34 23.19 -6.57
CA ASP A 63 -15.45 22.52 -7.53
C ASP A 63 -15.67 21.01 -7.48
N THR A 64 -15.70 20.36 -8.64
CA THR A 64 -15.93 18.93 -8.76
C THR A 64 -14.90 18.10 -7.98
N LYS A 65 -13.65 18.57 -7.81
CA LYS A 65 -12.64 17.92 -6.97
C LYS A 65 -12.92 18.08 -5.48
N LEU A 66 -13.50 19.22 -5.08
CA LEU A 66 -13.92 19.44 -3.71
C LEU A 66 -15.08 18.48 -3.36
N LEU A 67 -16.02 18.23 -4.27
CA LEU A 67 -17.09 17.25 -4.02
C LEU A 67 -16.56 15.82 -3.81
N LEU A 68 -15.47 15.42 -4.48
CA LEU A 68 -14.82 14.12 -4.26
C LEU A 68 -14.11 14.02 -2.91
N ASP A 69 -13.53 15.13 -2.44
CA ASP A 69 -12.84 15.21 -1.15
C ASP A 69 -13.82 15.44 0.03
N LEU A 70 -15.14 15.37 -0.22
CA LEU A 70 -16.18 15.56 0.81
C LEU A 70 -16.11 14.45 1.88
N PRO A 71 -16.10 14.80 3.18
CA PRO A 71 -16.17 13.81 4.24
C PRO A 71 -17.43 12.95 4.13
N VAL A 72 -17.29 11.64 4.36
CA VAL A 72 -18.37 10.65 4.20
C VAL A 72 -19.62 11.05 4.97
N ARG A 73 -19.45 11.55 6.21
CA ARG A 73 -20.54 11.99 7.10
C ARG A 73 -21.40 13.15 6.54
N LEU A 74 -20.90 13.86 5.54
CA LEU A 74 -21.62 14.97 4.90
C LEU A 74 -22.25 14.56 3.56
N MET A 75 -21.97 13.35 3.04
CA MET A 75 -22.52 12.89 1.75
C MET A 75 -24.05 12.79 1.75
N ASP A 76 -24.67 12.51 2.91
CA ASP A 76 -26.14 12.50 3.05
C ASP A 76 -26.76 13.90 2.90
N ARG A 77 -25.96 14.96 3.06
CA ARG A 77 -26.41 16.35 2.86
C ARG A 77 -26.30 16.80 1.40
N LEU A 78 -25.67 16.01 0.53
CA LEU A 78 -25.60 16.35 -0.89
C LEU A 78 -26.97 16.17 -1.55
N SER A 79 -27.35 17.17 -2.35
CA SER A 79 -28.49 17.07 -3.24
C SER A 79 -28.28 15.97 -4.29
N ASN A 80 -29.37 15.48 -4.86
CA ASN A 80 -29.32 14.45 -5.88
C ASN A 80 -28.57 14.96 -7.13
N GLU A 81 -28.70 16.25 -7.45
CA GLU A 81 -27.98 16.92 -8.53
C GLU A 81 -26.47 16.94 -8.27
N SER A 82 -26.05 17.26 -7.04
CA SER A 82 -24.63 17.28 -6.66
C SER A 82 -24.00 15.89 -6.75
N ILE A 83 -24.72 14.85 -6.32
CA ILE A 83 -24.26 13.45 -6.46
C ILE A 83 -24.11 13.08 -7.93
N MET A 84 -25.04 13.50 -8.80
CA MET A 84 -24.92 13.22 -10.23
C MET A 84 -23.74 13.95 -10.90
N LEU A 85 -23.38 15.16 -10.45
CA LEU A 85 -22.15 15.84 -10.89
C LEU A 85 -20.90 15.02 -10.52
N VAL A 86 -20.88 14.44 -9.32
CA VAL A 86 -19.79 13.55 -8.90
C VAL A 86 -19.74 12.28 -9.75
N VAL A 87 -20.90 11.67 -10.05
CA VAL A 87 -20.98 10.49 -10.93
C VAL A 87 -20.40 10.82 -12.31
N GLU A 88 -20.80 11.94 -12.93
CA GLU A 88 -20.30 12.35 -14.24
C GLU A 88 -18.78 12.65 -14.23
N LEU A 89 -18.28 13.26 -13.16
CA LEU A 89 -16.84 13.47 -12.97
C LEU A 89 -16.08 12.15 -12.88
N VAL A 90 -16.57 11.19 -12.09
CA VAL A 90 -15.93 9.87 -11.93
C VAL A 90 -15.94 9.09 -13.24
N ARG A 91 -17.00 9.22 -14.05
CA ARG A 91 -17.05 8.63 -15.39
C ARG A 91 -16.02 9.27 -16.33
N ALA A 92 -15.85 10.58 -16.27
CA ALA A 92 -14.89 11.31 -17.11
C ALA A 92 -13.43 11.11 -16.65
N ALA A 93 -13.19 10.97 -15.34
CA ALA A 93 -11.86 10.84 -14.75
C ALA A 93 -11.85 9.82 -13.59
N PRO A 94 -11.91 8.50 -13.89
CA PRO A 94 -12.00 7.45 -12.86
C PRO A 94 -10.81 7.43 -11.88
N GLU A 95 -9.67 7.93 -12.30
CA GLU A 95 -8.44 7.99 -11.50
C GLU A 95 -8.61 8.85 -10.24
N GLN A 96 -9.48 9.87 -10.29
CA GLN A 96 -9.78 10.71 -9.13
C GLN A 96 -10.53 9.95 -8.04
N LEU A 97 -11.38 8.98 -8.42
CA LEU A 97 -12.05 8.08 -7.48
C LEU A 97 -11.03 7.19 -6.75
N LEU A 98 -9.99 6.72 -7.45
CA LEU A 98 -9.01 5.79 -6.90
C LEU A 98 -8.05 6.44 -5.91
N ALA A 99 -7.89 7.77 -5.97
CA ALA A 99 -7.16 8.53 -4.96
C ALA A 99 -7.88 8.58 -3.60
N LEU A 100 -9.18 8.25 -3.54
CA LEU A 100 -9.95 8.24 -2.30
C LEU A 100 -9.71 6.96 -1.49
N THR A 101 -9.93 7.03 -0.17
CA THR A 101 -9.78 5.83 0.68
C THR A 101 -10.85 4.78 0.36
N PRO A 102 -10.59 3.49 0.63
CA PRO A 102 -11.56 2.42 0.34
C PRO A 102 -12.96 2.70 0.91
N PHE A 103 -13.02 3.24 2.14
CA PHE A 103 -14.27 3.61 2.79
C PHE A 103 -15.04 4.71 2.05
N HIS A 104 -14.35 5.77 1.61
CA HIS A 104 -14.97 6.86 0.83
C HIS A 104 -15.51 6.35 -0.52
N ARG A 105 -14.74 5.52 -1.22
CA ARG A 105 -15.16 4.93 -2.50
C ARG A 105 -16.45 4.13 -2.36
N ALA A 106 -16.52 3.27 -1.34
CA ALA A 106 -17.71 2.47 -1.06
C ALA A 106 -18.91 3.34 -0.69
N ALA A 107 -18.72 4.31 0.21
CA ALA A 107 -19.80 5.17 0.66
C ALA A 107 -20.34 6.08 -0.47
N LEU A 108 -19.46 6.59 -1.35
CA LEU A 108 -19.87 7.33 -2.54
C LEU A 108 -20.65 6.45 -3.52
N ALA A 109 -20.18 5.22 -3.77
CA ALA A 109 -20.86 4.27 -4.64
C ALA A 109 -22.26 3.92 -4.12
N GLU A 110 -22.39 3.66 -2.81
CA GLU A 110 -23.68 3.39 -2.18
C GLU A 110 -24.62 4.60 -2.22
N ARG A 111 -24.11 5.81 -1.97
CA ARG A 111 -24.92 7.04 -2.07
C ARG A 111 -25.39 7.30 -3.50
N ALA A 112 -24.53 7.11 -4.49
CA ALA A 112 -24.88 7.23 -5.90
C ALA A 112 -25.93 6.19 -6.32
N LEU A 113 -25.78 4.94 -5.89
CA LEU A 113 -26.77 3.90 -6.16
C LEU A 113 -28.12 4.23 -5.52
N GLN A 114 -28.15 4.70 -4.27
CA GLN A 114 -29.39 5.08 -3.59
C GLN A 114 -30.13 6.21 -4.31
N ASN A 115 -29.40 7.15 -4.93
CA ASN A 115 -29.97 8.23 -5.72
C ASN A 115 -30.61 7.72 -7.02
N LEU A 116 -29.98 6.76 -7.69
CA LEU A 116 -30.44 6.21 -8.98
C LEU A 116 -31.48 5.09 -8.84
N ALA A 117 -31.38 4.29 -7.79
CA ALA A 117 -32.20 3.10 -7.56
C ALA A 117 -32.49 2.92 -6.05
N PRO A 118 -33.70 3.26 -5.57
CA PRO A 118 -34.11 3.07 -4.18
C PRO A 118 -33.87 1.64 -3.70
N LYS A 119 -33.60 1.45 -2.40
CA LYS A 119 -33.12 0.17 -1.82
C LYS A 119 -33.96 -1.08 -2.18
N GLU A 120 -35.25 -0.91 -2.44
CA GLU A 120 -36.19 -1.99 -2.76
C GLU A 120 -36.20 -2.38 -4.25
N THR A 121 -35.54 -1.60 -5.10
CA THR A 121 -35.55 -1.78 -6.55
C THR A 121 -34.34 -2.58 -7.03
N THR A 122 -34.55 -3.45 -8.02
CA THR A 122 -33.47 -4.14 -8.75
C THR A 122 -32.68 -3.13 -9.57
N VAL A 123 -31.37 -3.33 -9.66
CA VAL A 123 -30.49 -2.43 -10.41
C VAL A 123 -30.58 -2.74 -11.91
N SER A 124 -31.04 -1.77 -12.71
CA SER A 124 -31.18 -1.93 -14.16
C SER A 124 -29.85 -1.73 -14.89
N ARG A 125 -29.80 -2.09 -16.18
CA ARG A 125 -28.62 -1.86 -17.02
C ARG A 125 -28.25 -0.38 -17.09
N GLU A 126 -29.24 0.48 -17.26
CA GLU A 126 -29.06 1.93 -17.38
C GLU A 126 -28.46 2.51 -16.10
N VAL A 127 -28.86 1.99 -14.93
CA VAL A 127 -28.28 2.40 -13.65
C VAL A 127 -26.81 1.99 -13.56
N LEU A 128 -26.43 0.78 -13.97
CA LEU A 128 -25.02 0.35 -13.99
C LEU A 128 -24.18 1.19 -14.96
N GLU A 129 -24.68 1.45 -16.17
CA GLU A 129 -24.00 2.28 -17.16
C GLU A 129 -23.82 3.73 -16.69
N THR A 130 -24.78 4.23 -15.90
CA THR A 130 -24.72 5.55 -15.27
C THR A 130 -23.72 5.58 -14.12
N LEU A 131 -23.71 4.56 -13.24
CA LEU A 131 -22.74 4.46 -12.15
C LEU A 131 -21.29 4.32 -12.66
N GLY A 132 -21.10 3.62 -13.77
CA GLY A 132 -19.79 3.44 -14.39
C GLY A 132 -18.78 2.81 -13.41
N PRO A 133 -17.59 3.40 -13.21
CA PRO A 133 -16.55 2.86 -12.33
C PRO A 133 -16.99 2.67 -10.87
N LEU A 134 -18.01 3.39 -10.39
CA LEU A 134 -18.52 3.26 -9.02
C LEU A 134 -19.10 1.87 -8.73
N VAL A 135 -19.55 1.16 -9.77
CA VAL A 135 -20.08 -0.21 -9.63
C VAL A 135 -19.08 -1.11 -8.92
N GLY A 136 -17.78 -0.96 -9.18
CA GLY A 136 -16.72 -1.76 -8.59
C GLY A 136 -16.55 -1.61 -7.07
N PHE A 137 -17.25 -0.67 -6.44
CA PHE A 137 -17.17 -0.40 -5.00
C PHE A 137 -18.50 -0.57 -4.26
N LEU A 138 -19.51 -1.16 -4.91
CA LEU A 138 -20.77 -1.49 -4.25
C LEU A 138 -20.56 -2.57 -3.16
N GLY A 139 -21.32 -2.47 -2.08
CA GLY A 139 -21.37 -3.48 -1.05
C GLY A 139 -22.06 -4.76 -1.52
N ILE A 140 -21.91 -5.82 -0.73
CA ILE A 140 -22.44 -7.17 -1.04
C ILE A 140 -23.96 -7.13 -1.28
N GLU A 141 -24.73 -6.52 -0.38
CA GLU A 141 -26.19 -6.45 -0.49
C GLU A 141 -26.66 -5.66 -1.72
N SER A 142 -25.98 -4.56 -2.02
CA SER A 142 -26.25 -3.75 -3.22
C SER A 142 -25.90 -4.50 -4.51
N THR A 143 -24.84 -5.29 -4.50
CA THR A 143 -24.42 -6.14 -5.63
C THR A 143 -25.44 -7.23 -5.92
N ARG A 144 -26.02 -7.86 -4.90
CA ARG A 144 -27.06 -8.91 -5.04
C ARG A 144 -28.37 -8.40 -5.63
N ARG A 145 -28.61 -7.08 -5.61
CA ARG A 145 -29.77 -6.45 -6.26
C ARG A 145 -29.63 -6.37 -7.79
N ILE A 146 -28.45 -6.65 -8.34
CA ILE A 146 -28.19 -6.66 -9.78
C ILE A 146 -28.67 -8.00 -10.35
N PRO A 147 -29.63 -8.02 -11.30
CA PRO A 147 -30.04 -9.25 -11.96
C PRO A 147 -28.88 -9.90 -12.71
N LEU A 148 -28.75 -11.24 -12.63
CA LEU A 148 -27.63 -11.97 -13.22
C LEU A 148 -27.46 -11.73 -14.73
N GLN A 149 -28.56 -11.63 -15.48
CA GLN A 149 -28.53 -11.33 -16.92
C GLN A 149 -28.02 -9.91 -17.23
N THR A 150 -28.33 -8.95 -16.35
CA THR A 150 -27.80 -7.58 -16.44
C THR A 150 -26.30 -7.59 -16.15
N LEU A 151 -25.87 -8.34 -15.13
CA LEU A 151 -24.46 -8.48 -14.77
C LEU A 151 -23.65 -9.16 -15.89
N LEU A 152 -24.17 -10.23 -16.50
CA LEU A 152 -23.54 -10.93 -17.63
C LEU A 152 -23.21 -9.98 -18.78
N ALA A 153 -24.17 -9.12 -19.14
CA ALA A 153 -23.98 -8.13 -20.19
C ALA A 153 -23.04 -6.98 -19.80
N HIS A 154 -22.75 -6.81 -18.51
CA HIS A 154 -21.89 -5.76 -17.98
C HIS A 154 -20.45 -6.24 -17.66
N LEU A 155 -20.17 -7.55 -17.75
CA LEU A 155 -18.85 -8.11 -17.44
C LEU A 155 -17.73 -7.47 -18.27
N SER A 156 -17.99 -7.18 -19.54
CA SER A 156 -17.00 -6.55 -20.43
C SER A 156 -16.54 -5.17 -19.95
N GLN A 157 -17.44 -4.38 -19.35
CA GLN A 157 -17.13 -3.07 -18.78
C GLN A 157 -16.40 -3.21 -17.44
N LEU A 158 -16.82 -4.17 -16.59
CA LEU A 158 -16.17 -4.44 -15.31
C LEU A 158 -14.70 -4.86 -15.46
N GLN A 159 -14.34 -5.51 -16.57
CA GLN A 159 -12.95 -5.79 -16.90
C GLN A 159 -12.10 -4.51 -16.98
N GLY A 160 -12.65 -3.34 -17.30
CA GLY A 160 -11.91 -2.07 -17.29
C GLY A 160 -11.74 -1.43 -15.91
N PHE A 161 -12.52 -1.86 -14.90
CA PHE A 161 -12.62 -1.15 -13.63
C PHE A 161 -11.72 -1.73 -12.53
N CYS A 162 -11.41 -0.85 -11.56
CA CYS A 162 -10.89 -1.26 -10.26
C CYS A 162 -12.06 -1.81 -9.43
N LEU A 163 -11.87 -2.98 -8.83
CA LEU A 163 -12.89 -3.66 -8.04
C LEU A 163 -12.43 -3.71 -6.58
N GLY A 164 -13.20 -3.11 -5.69
CA GLY A 164 -12.97 -3.21 -4.25
C GLY A 164 -13.19 -4.63 -3.76
N GLU A 165 -12.50 -5.03 -2.69
CA GLU A 165 -12.51 -6.41 -2.16
C GLU A 165 -13.92 -6.97 -1.91
N PRO A 166 -14.89 -6.23 -1.31
CA PRO A 166 -16.24 -6.76 -1.10
C PRO A 166 -16.97 -7.07 -2.41
N PHE A 167 -16.90 -6.15 -3.38
CA PHE A 167 -17.52 -6.32 -4.70
C PHE A 167 -16.84 -7.44 -5.49
N ALA A 168 -15.51 -7.46 -5.52
CA ALA A 168 -14.74 -8.47 -6.24
C ALA A 168 -15.00 -9.87 -5.68
N THR A 169 -15.10 -10.02 -4.36
CA THR A 169 -15.39 -11.31 -3.72
C THR A 169 -16.79 -11.81 -4.07
N GLU A 170 -17.80 -10.94 -3.96
CA GLU A 170 -19.18 -11.30 -4.32
C GLU A 170 -19.31 -11.58 -5.82
N LEU A 171 -18.66 -10.78 -6.68
CA LEU A 171 -18.61 -11.02 -8.13
C LEU A 171 -17.97 -12.38 -8.44
N GLY A 172 -16.85 -12.71 -7.79
CA GLY A 172 -16.20 -14.01 -7.96
C GLY A 172 -17.13 -15.17 -7.63
N TRP A 173 -17.87 -15.07 -6.53
CA TRP A 173 -18.90 -16.06 -6.18
C TRP A 173 -20.04 -16.11 -7.22
N LEU A 174 -20.53 -14.96 -7.68
CA LEU A 174 -21.59 -14.87 -8.69
C LEU A 174 -21.18 -15.49 -10.03
N LEU A 175 -19.94 -15.29 -10.48
CA LEU A 175 -19.44 -15.87 -11.73
C LEU A 175 -19.52 -17.40 -11.74
N THR A 176 -19.38 -18.05 -10.58
CA THR A 176 -19.48 -19.52 -10.45
C THR A 176 -20.91 -20.06 -10.52
N GLN A 177 -21.93 -19.20 -10.57
CA GLN A 177 -23.33 -19.61 -10.62
C GLN A 177 -23.72 -19.99 -12.05
N GLU A 178 -24.53 -21.06 -12.20
CA GLU A 178 -25.00 -21.57 -13.51
C GLU A 178 -25.64 -20.51 -14.43
N PRO A 179 -26.40 -19.50 -13.95
CA PRO A 179 -26.97 -18.49 -14.83
C PRO A 179 -25.96 -17.48 -15.41
N LEU A 180 -24.70 -17.51 -14.95
CA LEU A 180 -23.61 -16.64 -15.42
C LEU A 180 -22.59 -17.43 -16.24
N LEU A 181 -21.57 -18.02 -15.61
CA LEU A 181 -20.56 -18.87 -16.27
C LEU A 181 -20.58 -20.31 -15.75
N GLY A 182 -21.30 -20.57 -14.66
CA GLY A 182 -21.34 -21.89 -14.04
C GLY A 182 -20.04 -22.29 -13.35
N LYS A 183 -19.94 -23.58 -13.04
CA LYS A 183 -18.85 -24.13 -12.24
C LYS A 183 -17.51 -24.08 -13.00
N PRO A 184 -16.40 -23.61 -12.38
CA PRO A 184 -15.10 -23.49 -13.04
C PRO A 184 -14.58 -24.77 -13.70
N GLU A 185 -14.89 -25.95 -13.15
CA GLU A 185 -14.50 -27.26 -13.69
C GLU A 185 -15.10 -27.56 -15.07
N LEU A 186 -16.16 -26.84 -15.44
CA LEU A 186 -16.91 -27.04 -16.68
C LEU A 186 -16.69 -25.91 -17.69
N TRP A 187 -15.82 -24.95 -17.38
CA TRP A 187 -15.54 -23.83 -18.27
C TRP A 187 -14.84 -24.30 -19.54
N SER A 188 -15.28 -23.78 -20.68
CA SER A 188 -14.60 -23.87 -21.95
C SER A 188 -13.78 -22.61 -22.23
N GLN A 189 -13.13 -22.55 -23.39
CA GLN A 189 -12.41 -21.36 -23.83
C GLN A 189 -13.33 -20.12 -23.87
N ASP A 190 -14.60 -20.29 -24.25
CA ASP A 190 -15.56 -19.18 -24.36
C ASP A 190 -15.85 -18.55 -22.99
N GLU A 191 -16.08 -19.35 -21.94
CA GLU A 191 -16.31 -18.83 -20.58
C GLU A 191 -15.06 -18.12 -20.03
N VAL A 192 -13.87 -18.66 -20.28
CA VAL A 192 -12.60 -18.02 -19.89
C VAL A 192 -12.43 -16.68 -20.61
N GLU A 193 -12.69 -16.62 -21.91
CA GLU A 193 -12.62 -15.39 -22.69
C GLU A 193 -13.67 -14.36 -22.26
N GLN A 194 -14.88 -14.81 -21.93
CA GLN A 194 -15.96 -13.96 -21.44
C GLN A 194 -15.65 -13.38 -20.05
N ALA A 195 -15.08 -14.18 -19.15
CA ALA A 195 -14.60 -13.72 -17.85
C ALA A 195 -13.44 -12.73 -18.01
N GLY A 196 -12.50 -13.02 -18.92
CA GLY A 196 -11.30 -12.22 -19.14
C GLY A 196 -10.51 -12.02 -17.85
N ARG A 197 -10.14 -10.79 -17.50
CA ARG A 197 -9.42 -10.53 -16.24
C ARG A 197 -10.24 -10.75 -14.97
N LEU A 198 -11.57 -10.87 -15.08
CA LEU A 198 -12.42 -11.14 -13.92
C LEU A 198 -12.20 -12.54 -13.35
N VAL A 199 -11.48 -13.44 -14.04
CA VAL A 199 -10.99 -14.71 -13.48
C VAL A 199 -10.24 -14.48 -12.16
N PHE A 200 -9.52 -13.35 -12.01
CA PHE A 200 -8.81 -13.02 -10.78
C PHE A 200 -9.72 -12.57 -9.62
N THR A 201 -11.03 -12.47 -9.83
CA THR A 201 -12.02 -12.27 -8.75
C THR A 201 -12.38 -13.59 -8.05
N LEU A 202 -12.18 -14.72 -8.73
CA LEU A 202 -12.37 -16.05 -8.17
C LEU A 202 -11.38 -16.33 -7.02
N SER A 203 -11.69 -17.31 -6.18
CA SER A 203 -10.74 -17.82 -5.21
C SER A 203 -9.61 -18.60 -5.90
N THR A 204 -8.46 -18.74 -5.24
CA THR A 204 -7.31 -19.48 -5.78
C THR A 204 -7.69 -20.94 -6.08
N GLU A 205 -8.52 -21.55 -5.24
CA GLU A 205 -9.04 -22.90 -5.39
C GLU A 205 -9.92 -23.00 -6.65
N ALA A 206 -10.84 -22.05 -6.85
CA ALA A 206 -11.70 -22.02 -8.03
C ALA A 206 -10.90 -21.87 -9.33
N ILE A 207 -9.82 -21.05 -9.33
CA ILE A 207 -8.93 -20.91 -10.49
C ILE A 207 -8.22 -22.23 -10.81
N SER A 208 -7.75 -22.95 -9.79
CA SER A 208 -7.03 -24.21 -9.98
C SER A 208 -7.89 -25.34 -10.57
N LEU A 209 -9.22 -25.17 -10.56
CA LEU A 209 -10.20 -26.12 -11.06
C LEU A 209 -10.54 -25.91 -12.54
N ILE A 210 -10.11 -24.80 -13.15
CA ILE A 210 -10.36 -24.52 -14.57
C ILE A 210 -9.62 -25.54 -15.45
N PRO A 211 -10.30 -26.20 -16.41
CA PRO A 211 -9.67 -27.19 -17.30
C PRO A 211 -8.50 -26.61 -18.11
N ARG A 212 -7.44 -27.41 -18.30
CA ARG A 212 -6.27 -27.02 -19.10
C ARG A 212 -6.63 -26.77 -20.56
N GLU A 213 -7.62 -27.49 -21.06
CA GLU A 213 -8.14 -27.34 -22.43
C GLU A 213 -8.80 -25.98 -22.65
N ALA A 214 -9.40 -25.39 -21.60
CA ALA A 214 -9.94 -24.04 -21.63
C ALA A 214 -8.85 -22.97 -21.51
N LEU A 215 -7.76 -23.29 -20.80
CA LEU A 215 -6.56 -22.47 -20.64
C LEU A 215 -5.49 -22.81 -21.69
N GLY A 216 -5.88 -22.87 -22.97
CA GLY A 216 -4.92 -22.99 -24.07
C GLY A 216 -3.87 -21.87 -24.06
N ALA A 217 -2.71 -22.11 -24.69
CA ALA A 217 -1.57 -21.18 -24.64
C ALA A 217 -1.93 -19.75 -25.05
N GLU A 218 -2.67 -19.57 -26.15
CA GLU A 218 -3.11 -18.26 -26.64
C GLU A 218 -4.09 -17.57 -25.67
N SER A 219 -5.06 -18.33 -25.14
CA SER A 219 -6.05 -17.80 -24.18
C SER A 219 -5.38 -17.35 -22.88
N LEU A 220 -4.42 -18.14 -22.40
CA LEU A 220 -3.67 -17.85 -21.18
C LEU A 220 -2.76 -16.63 -21.36
N GLU A 221 -1.99 -16.59 -22.44
CA GLU A 221 -1.13 -15.45 -22.81
C GLU A 221 -1.98 -14.17 -22.88
N ARG A 222 -3.08 -14.20 -23.66
CA ARG A 222 -3.98 -13.05 -23.81
C ARG A 222 -4.61 -12.60 -22.49
N LEU A 223 -4.94 -13.52 -21.59
CA LEU A 223 -5.51 -13.20 -20.27
C LEU A 223 -4.45 -12.50 -19.39
N LEU A 224 -3.23 -13.04 -19.33
CA LEU A 224 -2.13 -12.47 -18.56
C LEU A 224 -1.67 -11.13 -19.12
N GLU A 225 -1.56 -10.99 -20.45
CA GLU A 225 -1.26 -9.72 -21.13
C GLU A 225 -2.32 -8.66 -20.83
N LYS A 226 -3.61 -9.00 -20.91
CA LYS A 226 -4.70 -8.07 -20.55
C LYS A 226 -4.62 -7.65 -19.08
N GLN A 227 -4.28 -8.58 -18.19
CA GLN A 227 -4.11 -8.28 -16.77
C GLN A 227 -2.90 -7.37 -16.54
N GLN A 228 -1.77 -7.64 -17.19
CA GLN A 228 -0.55 -6.83 -17.09
C GLN A 228 -0.77 -5.43 -17.70
N SER A 229 -1.42 -5.34 -18.85
CA SER A 229 -1.79 -4.07 -19.49
C SER A 229 -2.69 -3.23 -18.59
N TRP A 230 -3.65 -3.87 -17.91
CA TRP A 230 -4.48 -3.20 -16.92
C TRP A 230 -3.67 -2.75 -15.69
N GLU A 231 -2.79 -3.59 -15.14
CA GLU A 231 -1.89 -3.25 -14.02
C GLU A 231 -0.97 -2.07 -14.35
N GLN A 232 -0.48 -1.98 -15.59
CA GLN A 232 0.37 -0.89 -16.08
C GLN A 232 -0.41 0.39 -16.40
N SER A 233 -1.73 0.28 -16.62
CA SER A 233 -2.59 1.45 -16.82
C SER A 233 -2.63 2.30 -15.55
N ARG A 234 -2.92 3.59 -15.70
CA ARG A 234 -3.04 4.51 -14.55
C ARG A 234 -4.10 4.06 -13.54
N ALA A 235 -5.18 3.42 -13.99
CA ALA A 235 -6.19 2.85 -13.11
C ALA A 235 -5.66 1.65 -12.31
N GLY A 236 -4.90 0.75 -12.93
CA GLY A 236 -4.30 -0.40 -12.24
C GLY A 236 -3.27 0.01 -11.19
N GLN A 237 -2.40 0.96 -11.53
CA GLN A 237 -1.39 1.50 -10.62
C GLN A 237 -2.03 2.13 -9.36
N LEU A 238 -3.14 2.84 -9.52
CA LEU A 238 -3.86 3.48 -8.40
C LEU A 238 -4.78 2.53 -7.64
N CYS A 239 -5.23 1.44 -8.27
CA CYS A 239 -6.16 0.51 -7.64
C CYS A 239 -5.55 -0.23 -6.44
N GLY A 240 -4.21 -0.36 -6.39
CA GLY A 240 -3.50 -1.01 -5.29
C GLY A 240 -4.04 -2.42 -5.04
N GLY A 241 -3.96 -3.28 -6.05
CA GLY A 241 -4.66 -4.55 -6.09
C GLY A 241 -4.20 -5.56 -5.01
N PRO A 242 -5.03 -6.58 -4.71
CA PRO A 242 -4.64 -7.69 -3.84
C PRO A 242 -3.39 -8.40 -4.37
N GLN A 243 -2.69 -9.15 -3.52
CA GLN A 243 -1.61 -10.03 -3.98
C GLN A 243 -2.17 -11.05 -4.98
N LEU A 244 -2.03 -10.75 -6.27
CA LEU A 244 -2.48 -11.61 -7.37
C LEU A 244 -1.51 -12.75 -7.65
N ALA A 245 -0.30 -12.72 -7.07
CA ALA A 245 0.71 -13.77 -7.22
C ALA A 245 0.15 -15.20 -7.03
N PRO A 246 -0.55 -15.54 -5.92
CA PRO A 246 -1.12 -16.88 -5.77
C PRO A 246 -2.17 -17.22 -6.83
N LYS A 247 -2.99 -16.25 -7.26
CA LYS A 247 -4.01 -16.47 -8.29
C LYS A 247 -3.41 -16.67 -9.68
N LYS A 248 -2.41 -15.87 -10.04
CA LYS A 248 -1.62 -16.02 -11.29
C LYS A 248 -0.90 -17.37 -11.31
N ALA A 249 -0.29 -17.77 -10.18
CA ALA A 249 0.35 -19.08 -10.04
C ALA A 249 -0.64 -20.25 -10.19
N ALA A 250 -1.84 -20.15 -9.63
CA ALA A 250 -2.88 -21.16 -9.81
C ALA A 250 -3.32 -21.29 -11.28
N LEU A 251 -3.43 -20.16 -11.99
CA LEU A 251 -3.85 -20.13 -13.39
C LEU A 251 -2.85 -20.84 -14.32
N VAL A 252 -1.55 -20.61 -14.11
CA VAL A 252 -0.47 -21.18 -14.94
C VAL A 252 -0.02 -22.57 -14.47
N ALA A 253 -0.55 -23.08 -13.35
CA ALA A 253 -0.11 -24.34 -12.76
C ALA A 253 -0.20 -25.52 -13.72
N GLY A 254 -1.17 -25.52 -14.64
CA GLY A 254 -1.33 -26.56 -15.66
C GLY A 254 -0.23 -26.58 -16.73
N VAL A 255 0.49 -25.47 -16.92
CA VAL A 255 1.60 -25.33 -17.87
C VAL A 255 2.94 -25.61 -17.21
N VAL A 256 3.13 -25.08 -15.99
CA VAL A 256 4.40 -25.16 -15.27
C VAL A 256 4.61 -26.51 -14.61
N ARG A 257 3.54 -27.16 -14.12
CA ARG A 257 3.67 -28.44 -13.39
C ARG A 257 3.45 -29.63 -14.32
N PRO A 258 4.17 -30.75 -14.09
CA PRO A 258 3.94 -31.96 -14.83
C PRO A 258 2.49 -32.44 -14.65
N THR A 259 1.96 -33.12 -15.67
CA THR A 259 0.60 -33.69 -15.62
C THR A 259 0.47 -34.81 -14.58
N ALA A 260 1.58 -35.44 -14.20
CA ALA A 260 1.66 -36.43 -13.14
C ALA A 260 3.01 -36.36 -12.43
N ASP A 261 3.03 -36.62 -11.11
CA ASP A 261 4.20 -36.45 -10.25
C ASP A 261 5.45 -37.28 -10.64
N TYR A 262 5.29 -38.31 -11.47
CA TYR A 262 6.38 -39.16 -11.94
C TYR A 262 7.03 -38.67 -13.24
N LEU A 263 6.47 -37.65 -13.89
CA LEU A 263 7.04 -37.04 -15.10
C LEU A 263 8.06 -35.96 -14.73
N PRO A 264 9.12 -35.76 -15.54
CA PRO A 264 10.06 -34.68 -15.32
C PRO A 264 9.36 -33.31 -15.40
N GLU A 265 9.90 -32.33 -14.67
CA GLU A 265 9.44 -30.95 -14.77
C GLU A 265 9.63 -30.44 -16.21
N PRO A 266 8.67 -29.69 -16.77
CA PRO A 266 8.84 -29.10 -18.09
C PRO A 266 9.92 -28.02 -18.03
N VAL A 267 10.83 -28.01 -19.01
CA VAL A 267 11.83 -26.95 -19.17
C VAL A 267 11.24 -25.86 -20.08
N PRO A 268 11.16 -24.60 -19.61
CA PRO A 268 10.56 -23.53 -20.40
C PRO A 268 11.46 -23.10 -21.56
N ASN A 269 10.87 -22.77 -22.70
CA ASN A 269 11.48 -21.91 -23.71
C ASN A 269 10.99 -20.44 -23.54
N CYS A 270 11.50 -19.52 -24.36
CA CYS A 270 11.12 -18.11 -24.21
C CYS A 270 9.64 -17.83 -24.54
N ALA A 271 9.01 -18.62 -25.43
CA ALA A 271 7.57 -18.50 -25.69
C ALA A 271 6.74 -18.93 -24.49
N ASP A 272 7.14 -19.99 -23.79
CA ASP A 272 6.45 -20.45 -22.57
C ASP A 272 6.53 -19.39 -21.46
N VAL A 273 7.68 -18.72 -21.31
CA VAL A 273 7.87 -17.61 -20.36
C VAL A 273 7.02 -16.39 -20.73
N ARG A 274 6.90 -16.06 -22.02
CA ARG A 274 6.03 -14.97 -22.51
C ARG A 274 4.55 -15.28 -22.29
N GLY A 275 4.12 -16.51 -22.54
CA GLY A 275 2.75 -16.97 -22.31
C GLY A 275 2.40 -17.15 -20.82
N THR A 276 3.38 -17.05 -19.93
CA THR A 276 3.22 -17.09 -18.48
C THR A 276 3.86 -15.85 -17.86
N PHE A 277 4.91 -16.04 -17.04
CA PHE A 277 5.78 -15.00 -16.51
C PHE A 277 6.97 -15.69 -15.82
N PRO A 278 8.14 -15.03 -15.71
CA PRO A 278 9.33 -15.62 -15.08
C PRO A 278 9.09 -16.26 -13.70
N ALA A 279 8.38 -15.58 -12.80
CA ALA A 279 8.10 -16.08 -11.44
C ALA A 279 7.15 -17.29 -11.39
N ALA A 280 6.58 -17.70 -12.52
CA ALA A 280 5.78 -18.92 -12.60
C ALA A 280 6.66 -20.18 -12.51
N TRP A 281 7.91 -20.09 -12.98
CA TRP A 281 8.82 -21.22 -13.15
C TRP A 281 9.74 -21.39 -11.95
N SER A 282 10.00 -22.64 -11.57
CA SER A 282 10.89 -22.95 -10.46
C SER A 282 12.35 -22.64 -10.80
N ALA A 283 13.18 -22.48 -9.77
CA ALA A 283 14.62 -22.29 -9.93
C ALA A 283 15.31 -23.43 -10.73
N THR A 284 14.83 -24.68 -10.59
CA THR A 284 15.35 -25.83 -11.34
C THR A 284 15.01 -25.72 -12.83
N GLN A 285 13.76 -25.39 -13.16
CA GLN A 285 13.31 -25.20 -14.54
C GLN A 285 14.07 -24.06 -15.23
N ILE A 286 14.27 -22.93 -14.54
CA ILE A 286 15.06 -21.79 -15.05
C ILE A 286 16.53 -22.18 -15.28
N ALA A 287 17.11 -22.98 -14.38
CA ALA A 287 18.49 -23.45 -14.51
C ALA A 287 18.70 -24.44 -15.68
N GLU A 288 17.64 -25.12 -16.13
CA GLU A 288 17.68 -26.05 -17.25
C GLU A 288 17.37 -25.39 -18.60
N MET A 289 16.72 -24.22 -18.59
CA MET A 289 16.37 -23.44 -19.79
C MET A 289 17.54 -23.25 -20.76
N GLU A 290 17.32 -23.39 -22.07
CA GLU A 290 18.35 -23.17 -23.08
C GLU A 290 18.89 -21.73 -23.04
N LEU A 291 20.19 -21.57 -23.30
CA LEU A 291 20.85 -20.27 -23.15
C LEU A 291 20.31 -19.20 -24.11
N SER A 292 20.01 -19.59 -25.36
CA SER A 292 19.43 -18.68 -26.36
C SER A 292 18.02 -18.23 -25.97
N ASP A 293 17.20 -19.14 -25.45
CA ASP A 293 15.86 -18.82 -24.98
C ASP A 293 15.92 -17.85 -23.78
N PHE A 294 16.86 -18.07 -22.85
CA PHE A 294 17.04 -17.17 -21.72
C PHE A 294 17.50 -15.78 -22.18
N GLU A 295 18.40 -15.67 -23.16
CA GLU A 295 18.85 -14.40 -23.74
C GLU A 295 17.67 -13.63 -24.38
N ASP A 296 16.84 -14.32 -25.17
CA ASP A 296 15.66 -13.73 -25.83
C ASP A 296 14.59 -13.21 -24.85
N CYS A 297 14.57 -13.75 -23.63
CA CYS A 297 13.63 -13.41 -22.57
C CYS A 297 14.27 -12.67 -21.38
N LEU A 298 15.55 -12.28 -21.46
CA LEU A 298 16.30 -11.71 -20.34
C LEU A 298 15.61 -10.49 -19.71
N ALA A 299 15.05 -9.61 -20.55
CA ALA A 299 14.36 -8.41 -20.07
C ALA A 299 13.12 -8.73 -19.21
N LEU A 300 12.44 -9.84 -19.48
CA LEU A 300 11.30 -10.30 -18.66
C LEU A 300 11.79 -10.75 -17.29
N PHE A 301 12.83 -11.60 -17.24
CA PHE A 301 13.45 -12.03 -15.99
C PHE A 301 14.00 -10.85 -15.17
N ALA A 302 14.63 -9.88 -15.81
CA ALA A 302 15.18 -8.69 -15.14
C ALA A 302 14.13 -7.77 -14.52
N GLY A 303 12.92 -7.75 -15.10
CA GLY A 303 11.84 -6.85 -14.69
C GLY A 303 10.77 -7.48 -13.78
N ASP A 304 10.69 -8.81 -13.67
CA ASP A 304 9.62 -9.47 -12.91
C ASP A 304 9.82 -9.29 -11.40
N PRO A 305 8.95 -8.55 -10.67
CA PRO A 305 9.05 -8.35 -9.23
C PRO A 305 8.78 -9.63 -8.41
N GLY A 306 8.09 -10.62 -8.98
CA GLY A 306 7.65 -11.84 -8.31
C GLY A 306 8.73 -12.92 -8.14
N LEU A 307 9.89 -12.78 -8.79
CA LEU A 307 10.98 -13.73 -8.66
C LEU A 307 11.50 -13.78 -7.22
N GLY A 308 11.48 -14.97 -6.62
CA GLY A 308 12.03 -15.26 -5.31
C GLY A 308 13.55 -15.40 -5.32
N PRO A 309 14.17 -15.59 -4.15
CA PRO A 309 15.62 -15.58 -4.01
C PRO A 309 16.31 -16.78 -4.70
N GLU A 310 15.63 -17.92 -4.81
CA GLU A 310 16.16 -19.10 -5.51
C GLU A 310 16.07 -18.92 -7.03
N GLU A 311 14.95 -18.40 -7.53
CA GLU A 311 14.73 -18.12 -8.94
C GLU A 311 15.67 -17.03 -9.45
N LEU A 312 15.87 -15.97 -8.67
CA LEU A 312 16.86 -14.92 -8.96
C LEU A 312 18.28 -15.50 -9.07
N ARG A 313 18.65 -16.43 -8.18
CA ARG A 313 19.96 -17.12 -8.22
C ARG A 313 20.10 -18.00 -9.45
N ALA A 314 19.05 -18.73 -9.84
CA ALA A 314 19.05 -19.56 -11.06
C ALA A 314 19.18 -18.71 -12.33
N ALA A 315 18.36 -17.66 -12.46
CA ALA A 315 18.39 -16.74 -13.60
C ALA A 315 19.73 -15.99 -13.69
N MET A 316 20.29 -15.53 -12.56
CA MET A 316 21.63 -14.94 -12.55
C MET A 316 22.72 -15.96 -12.91
N GLY A 317 22.52 -17.24 -12.56
CA GLY A 317 23.35 -18.35 -13.02
C GLY A 317 23.40 -18.45 -14.55
N LYS A 318 22.25 -18.33 -15.23
CA LYS A 318 22.16 -18.29 -16.71
C LYS A 318 22.82 -17.07 -17.30
N ALA A 319 22.62 -15.89 -16.74
CA ALA A 319 23.29 -14.66 -17.18
C ALA A 319 24.82 -14.77 -17.09
N LYS A 320 25.36 -15.42 -16.05
CA LYS A 320 26.81 -15.71 -15.93
C LYS A 320 27.31 -16.69 -16.99
N GLN A 321 26.48 -17.65 -17.43
CA GLN A 321 26.84 -18.54 -18.53
C GLN A 321 26.89 -17.79 -19.88
N LEU A 322 26.01 -16.81 -20.08
CA LEU A 322 25.99 -15.96 -21.29
C LEU A 322 27.17 -14.98 -21.36
N TRP A 323 27.44 -14.26 -20.27
CA TRP A 323 28.37 -13.11 -20.30
C TRP A 323 29.65 -13.32 -19.48
N GLY A 324 29.81 -14.46 -18.83
CA GLY A 324 30.96 -14.78 -18.00
C GLY A 324 30.86 -14.24 -16.56
N PRO A 325 32.00 -14.08 -15.87
CA PRO A 325 32.02 -13.69 -14.46
C PRO A 325 31.64 -12.21 -14.25
N PRO A 326 31.06 -11.84 -13.09
CA PRO A 326 30.58 -10.47 -12.80
C PRO A 326 31.62 -9.37 -13.01
N ARG A 327 32.90 -9.65 -12.73
CA ARG A 327 34.00 -8.70 -12.95
C ARG A 327 34.10 -8.19 -14.40
N GLY A 328 33.65 -8.97 -15.37
CA GLY A 328 33.68 -8.63 -16.79
C GLY A 328 32.45 -7.88 -17.30
N PHE A 329 31.43 -7.68 -16.47
CA PHE A 329 30.19 -7.05 -16.90
C PHE A 329 30.41 -5.57 -17.23
N ARG A 330 29.88 -5.16 -18.38
CA ARG A 330 29.84 -3.75 -18.80
C ARG A 330 28.67 -3.02 -18.12
N PRO A 331 28.74 -1.68 -17.96
CA PRO A 331 27.64 -0.91 -17.40
C PRO A 331 26.29 -1.21 -18.06
N GLU A 332 26.24 -1.34 -19.39
CA GLU A 332 25.00 -1.63 -20.11
C GLU A 332 24.42 -3.00 -19.76
N GLN A 333 25.27 -4.00 -19.52
CA GLN A 333 24.87 -5.33 -19.10
C GLN A 333 24.33 -5.32 -17.66
N ILE A 334 24.95 -4.56 -16.77
CA ILE A 334 24.47 -4.39 -15.39
C ILE A 334 23.08 -3.73 -15.40
N LEU A 335 22.87 -2.72 -16.24
CA LEU A 335 21.57 -2.07 -16.42
C LEU A 335 20.51 -3.06 -16.95
N GLN A 336 20.89 -3.93 -17.90
CA GLN A 336 19.99 -4.96 -18.45
C GLN A 336 19.61 -6.05 -17.44
N LEU A 337 20.48 -6.38 -16.48
CA LEU A 337 20.19 -7.41 -15.48
C LEU A 337 19.17 -6.97 -14.42
N GLY A 338 19.08 -5.66 -14.15
CA GLY A 338 18.08 -5.11 -13.22
C GLY A 338 18.03 -5.89 -11.90
N ARG A 339 16.84 -6.42 -11.56
CA ARG A 339 16.62 -7.17 -10.30
C ARG A 339 17.41 -8.48 -10.23
N LEU A 340 17.86 -9.07 -11.33
CA LEU A 340 18.66 -10.31 -11.31
C LEU A 340 19.98 -10.12 -10.55
N LEU A 341 20.47 -8.89 -10.40
CA LEU A 341 21.66 -8.58 -9.61
C LEU A 341 21.48 -8.95 -8.13
N ILE A 342 20.25 -9.02 -7.62
CA ILE A 342 19.95 -9.52 -6.26
C ILE A 342 20.31 -11.02 -6.15
N GLY A 343 20.31 -11.76 -7.26
CA GLY A 343 20.75 -13.15 -7.31
C GLY A 343 22.27 -13.34 -7.15
N LEU A 344 23.06 -12.27 -7.17
CA LEU A 344 24.50 -12.36 -6.92
C LEU A 344 24.79 -12.50 -5.43
N GLY A 345 25.73 -13.40 -5.11
CA GLY A 345 26.25 -13.49 -3.74
C GLY A 345 27.08 -12.25 -3.37
N GLU A 346 27.27 -12.00 -2.07
CA GLU A 346 28.06 -10.86 -1.57
C GLU A 346 29.46 -10.76 -2.20
N ARG A 347 30.14 -11.90 -2.36
CA ARG A 347 31.48 -11.94 -2.98
C ARG A 347 31.44 -11.55 -4.46
N GLU A 348 30.42 -12.03 -5.18
CA GLU A 348 30.24 -11.74 -6.60
C GLU A 348 29.86 -10.27 -6.83
N LEU A 349 29.04 -9.69 -5.95
CA LEU A 349 28.71 -8.27 -5.97
C LEU A 349 29.94 -7.37 -5.74
N GLN A 350 30.89 -7.79 -4.90
CA GLN A 350 32.14 -7.03 -4.68
C GLN A 350 33.02 -6.95 -5.94
N GLU A 351 32.86 -7.89 -6.88
CA GLU A 351 33.62 -7.94 -8.13
C GLU A 351 33.08 -6.99 -9.20
N LEU A 352 31.83 -6.52 -9.05
CA LEU A 352 31.23 -5.56 -9.98
C LEU A 352 31.97 -4.21 -9.94
N ILE A 353 32.06 -3.57 -11.10
CA ILE A 353 32.61 -2.21 -11.23
C ILE A 353 31.44 -1.22 -11.08
N LEU A 354 31.41 -0.52 -9.95
CA LEU A 354 30.28 0.34 -9.52
C LEU A 354 30.60 1.84 -9.58
N VAL A 355 31.58 2.24 -10.40
CA VAL A 355 32.01 3.65 -10.49
C VAL A 355 31.03 4.50 -11.31
N ASP A 356 30.26 3.87 -12.19
CA ASP A 356 29.29 4.55 -13.06
C ASP A 356 28.05 5.00 -12.27
N TRP A 357 27.66 6.26 -12.44
CA TRP A 357 26.51 6.84 -11.75
C TRP A 357 25.19 6.22 -12.20
N GLY A 358 25.04 5.86 -13.48
CA GLY A 358 23.84 5.20 -14.00
C GLY A 358 23.64 3.84 -13.37
N VAL A 359 24.71 3.04 -13.26
CA VAL A 359 24.70 1.77 -12.54
C VAL A 359 24.31 1.96 -11.07
N LEU A 360 24.93 2.92 -10.37
CA LEU A 360 24.59 3.21 -8.98
C LEU A 360 23.11 3.60 -8.82
N SER A 361 22.61 4.48 -9.68
CA SER A 361 21.22 4.92 -9.66
C SER A 361 20.24 3.78 -9.91
N THR A 362 20.57 2.84 -10.80
CA THR A 362 19.73 1.65 -11.03
C THR A 362 19.74 0.72 -9.82
N LEU A 363 20.92 0.46 -9.25
CA LEU A 363 21.02 -0.34 -8.02
C LEU A 363 20.26 0.27 -6.84
N GLY A 364 20.32 1.60 -6.72
CA GLY A 364 19.60 2.38 -5.72
C GLY A 364 18.08 2.40 -5.87
N GLN A 365 17.55 2.08 -7.05
CA GLN A 365 16.11 1.99 -7.30
C GLN A 365 15.55 0.58 -7.14
N ILE A 366 16.42 -0.44 -7.09
CA ILE A 366 16.00 -1.84 -6.92
C ILE A 366 15.61 -2.08 -5.45
N GLU A 367 14.39 -2.54 -5.23
CA GLU A 367 13.91 -3.04 -3.95
C GLU A 367 14.18 -4.55 -3.79
N GLY A 368 14.29 -5.02 -2.54
CA GLY A 368 14.40 -6.45 -2.22
C GLY A 368 15.83 -6.92 -1.93
N TRP A 369 16.80 -6.02 -1.84
CA TRP A 369 18.14 -6.34 -1.38
C TRP A 369 18.16 -6.80 0.07
N SER A 370 19.04 -7.74 0.38
CA SER A 370 19.42 -8.00 1.79
C SER A 370 20.33 -6.91 2.34
N SER A 371 20.29 -6.69 3.67
CA SER A 371 21.16 -5.72 4.35
C SER A 371 22.65 -5.96 4.10
N ALA A 372 23.07 -7.22 3.97
CA ALA A 372 24.44 -7.58 3.65
C ALA A 372 24.83 -7.19 2.22
N GLN A 373 23.95 -7.42 1.24
CA GLN A 373 24.18 -6.99 -0.15
C GLN A 373 24.22 -5.47 -0.28
N LEU A 374 23.31 -4.75 0.40
CA LEU A 374 23.33 -3.28 0.41
C LEU A 374 24.66 -2.73 0.91
N ARG A 375 25.19 -3.31 1.99
CA ARG A 375 26.51 -2.95 2.53
C ARG A 375 27.62 -3.20 1.51
N VAL A 376 27.59 -4.33 0.80
CA VAL A 376 28.57 -4.64 -0.23
C VAL A 376 28.53 -3.63 -1.38
N VAL A 377 27.34 -3.27 -1.86
CA VAL A 377 27.16 -2.32 -2.96
C VAL A 377 27.74 -0.97 -2.61
N VAL A 378 27.33 -0.38 -1.48
CA VAL A 378 27.80 0.96 -1.09
C VAL A 378 29.28 0.98 -0.74
N SER A 379 29.77 0.00 0.02
CA SER A 379 31.19 -0.06 0.38
C SER A 379 32.08 -0.25 -0.86
N SER A 380 31.63 -1.01 -1.86
CA SER A 380 32.35 -1.18 -3.12
C SER A 380 32.34 0.10 -3.95
N PHE A 381 31.21 0.80 -4.04
CA PHE A 381 31.14 2.12 -4.68
C PHE A 381 32.08 3.14 -4.04
N LEU A 382 32.04 3.31 -2.72
CA LEU A 382 32.91 4.27 -2.01
C LEU A 382 34.40 3.95 -2.20
N ARG A 383 34.76 2.66 -2.10
CA ARG A 383 36.13 2.19 -2.31
C ARG A 383 36.62 2.44 -3.74
N GLN A 384 35.80 2.13 -4.74
CA GLN A 384 36.20 2.23 -6.15
C GLN A 384 36.18 3.68 -6.66
N SER A 385 35.25 4.50 -6.21
CA SER A 385 35.17 5.92 -6.57
C SER A 385 36.22 6.78 -5.86
N GLY A 386 36.81 6.29 -4.76
CA GLY A 386 37.73 7.05 -3.92
C GLY A 386 37.06 8.20 -3.16
N ARG A 387 35.72 8.24 -3.14
CA ARG A 387 34.94 9.27 -2.46
C ARG A 387 34.71 8.88 -1.01
N HIS A 388 34.85 9.86 -0.11
CA HIS A 388 34.41 9.73 1.27
C HIS A 388 32.93 10.11 1.38
N MET A 389 32.21 9.57 2.38
CA MET A 389 30.78 9.86 2.60
C MET A 389 30.50 11.37 2.67
N SER A 390 31.43 12.09 3.27
CA SER A 390 31.43 13.54 3.43
C SER A 390 31.49 14.28 2.07
N HIS A 391 32.00 13.67 1.01
CA HIS A 391 32.18 14.31 -0.29
C HIS A 391 31.15 13.88 -1.34
N LEU A 392 30.08 13.20 -0.93
CA LEU A 392 28.98 12.87 -1.82
C LEU A 392 28.11 14.11 -2.01
N ASP A 393 27.88 14.48 -3.27
CA ASP A 393 26.94 15.54 -3.63
C ASP A 393 25.49 15.02 -3.64
N PHE A 394 24.55 15.94 -3.87
CA PHE A 394 23.12 15.63 -3.99
C PHE A 394 22.81 14.54 -5.03
N LEU A 395 23.52 14.51 -6.17
CA LEU A 395 23.28 13.52 -7.24
C LEU A 395 23.69 12.11 -6.81
N HIS A 396 24.76 11.98 -6.03
CA HIS A 396 25.19 10.68 -5.51
C HIS A 396 24.30 10.21 -4.35
N LEU A 397 23.90 11.12 -3.46
CA LEU A 397 22.99 10.78 -2.35
C LEU A 397 21.62 10.31 -2.85
N THR A 398 21.07 10.97 -3.86
CA THR A 398 19.81 10.54 -4.49
C THR A 398 19.97 9.24 -5.28
N ALA A 399 21.10 9.04 -5.97
CA ALA A 399 21.39 7.80 -6.70
C ALA A 399 21.58 6.59 -5.78
N LEU A 400 22.04 6.77 -4.54
CA LEU A 400 22.14 5.67 -3.59
C LEU A 400 20.77 5.05 -3.30
N GLY A 401 19.69 5.82 -3.27
CA GLY A 401 18.32 5.33 -3.05
C GLY A 401 18.24 4.32 -1.90
N TYR A 402 17.69 3.12 -2.14
CA TYR A 402 17.62 2.02 -1.18
C TYR A 402 18.98 1.56 -0.65
N THR A 403 20.05 1.71 -1.44
CA THR A 403 21.40 1.29 -1.02
C THR A 403 21.96 2.11 0.13
N LEU A 404 21.41 3.31 0.39
CA LEU A 404 21.76 4.11 1.57
C LEU A 404 21.67 3.30 2.88
N CYS A 405 20.70 2.38 2.97
CA CYS A 405 20.52 1.48 4.12
C CYS A 405 21.63 0.41 4.28
N GLY A 406 22.61 0.36 3.37
CA GLY A 406 23.81 -0.47 3.52
C GLY A 406 24.87 0.11 4.46
N LEU A 407 24.80 1.42 4.72
CA LEU A 407 25.75 2.17 5.55
C LEU A 407 25.50 1.94 7.04
N ARG A 408 26.55 1.82 7.83
CA ARG A 408 26.41 1.75 9.28
C ARG A 408 25.96 3.10 9.85
N PRO A 409 25.30 3.11 11.03
CA PRO A 409 24.94 4.36 11.70
C PRO A 409 26.12 5.32 11.84
N GLU A 410 27.32 4.83 12.15
CA GLU A 410 28.52 5.68 12.26
C GLU A 410 28.94 6.27 10.91
N GLU A 411 28.78 5.53 9.81
CA GLU A 411 29.10 6.02 8.47
C GLU A 411 28.07 7.06 8.00
N LEU A 412 26.78 6.85 8.31
CA LEU A 412 25.70 7.78 8.01
C LEU A 412 25.90 9.14 8.70
N GLN A 413 26.42 9.16 9.93
CA GLN A 413 26.76 10.41 10.64
C GLN A 413 27.76 11.30 9.89
N HIS A 414 28.56 10.72 8.98
CA HIS A 414 29.55 11.45 8.18
C HIS A 414 28.98 11.99 6.86
N ILE A 415 27.68 11.81 6.58
CA ILE A 415 27.01 12.55 5.51
C ILE A 415 27.10 14.03 5.86
N ASN A 416 27.89 14.77 5.07
CA ASN A 416 28.25 16.14 5.41
C ASN A 416 27.02 17.05 5.46
N SER A 417 27.03 17.97 6.44
CA SER A 417 25.99 18.96 6.69
C SER A 417 26.29 20.38 6.14
N TRP A 418 27.31 20.56 5.29
CA TRP A 418 27.69 21.87 4.69
C TRP A 418 27.39 21.90 3.18
N GLU A 419 27.29 23.00 2.44
CA GLU A 419 26.96 24.43 2.64
C GLU A 419 26.78 24.94 1.19
N PHE A 420 25.55 25.03 0.65
CA PHE A 420 25.34 25.81 -0.57
C PHE A 420 24.93 27.23 -0.15
N ARG A 421 25.79 28.21 -0.41
CA ARG A 421 25.41 29.62 -0.29
C ARG A 421 24.41 29.90 -1.42
N SER A 422 23.12 29.79 -1.13
CA SER A 422 22.09 30.26 -2.05
C SER A 422 22.37 31.75 -2.38
N PRO A 423 22.40 32.14 -3.66
CA PRO A 423 22.55 33.55 -4.05
C PRO A 423 21.33 34.40 -3.67
N VAL A 424 20.23 33.77 -3.25
CA VAL A 424 18.97 34.45 -2.93
C VAL A 424 19.06 35.00 -1.50
N GLU A 425 19.07 36.33 -1.45
CA GLU A 425 19.09 37.25 -0.30
C GLU A 425 18.77 36.61 1.07
N GLY A 426 19.80 36.43 1.91
CA GLY A 426 19.60 36.15 3.34
C GLY A 426 20.42 35.03 3.98
N GLY A 427 21.38 34.40 3.27
CA GLY A 427 22.41 33.56 3.92
C GLY A 427 21.91 32.39 4.77
N MET A 428 20.79 31.75 4.38
CA MET A 428 20.29 30.55 5.05
C MET A 428 21.07 29.32 4.58
N TRP A 429 21.62 28.57 5.53
CA TRP A 429 22.34 27.32 5.28
C TRP A 429 21.35 26.16 5.10
N VAL A 430 21.53 25.33 4.08
CA VAL A 430 20.68 24.15 3.82
C VAL A 430 21.58 22.93 3.64
N VAL A 431 21.33 21.88 4.43
CA VAL A 431 22.01 20.58 4.37
C VAL A 431 21.62 19.82 3.11
N MET A 432 22.57 19.16 2.43
CA MET A 432 22.27 18.40 1.21
C MET A 432 21.27 17.26 1.46
N LEU A 433 21.29 16.66 2.64
CA LEU A 433 20.31 15.65 3.05
C LEU A 433 18.88 16.22 3.10
N SER A 434 18.65 17.49 3.47
CA SER A 434 17.28 18.02 3.47
C SER A 434 16.72 18.22 2.06
N GLN A 435 17.58 18.48 1.06
CA GLN A 435 17.18 18.48 -0.34
C GLN A 435 16.98 17.07 -0.89
N ALA A 436 17.87 16.14 -0.52
CA ALA A 436 17.75 14.74 -0.91
C ALA A 436 16.57 14.04 -0.23
N ALA A 437 16.14 14.51 0.96
CA ALA A 437 15.03 13.96 1.73
C ALA A 437 13.73 13.94 0.94
N LEU A 438 13.50 14.91 0.04
CA LEU A 438 12.34 14.91 -0.85
C LEU A 438 12.30 13.69 -1.78
N PHE A 439 13.45 13.16 -2.19
CA PHE A 439 13.54 11.96 -3.02
C PHE A 439 13.58 10.71 -2.16
N LEU A 440 14.45 10.71 -1.14
CA LEU A 440 14.68 9.58 -0.24
C LEU A 440 13.43 9.25 0.59
N GLY A 441 12.72 10.26 1.09
CA GLY A 441 11.51 10.11 1.90
C GLY A 441 10.33 9.47 1.18
N ASN A 442 10.38 9.39 -0.16
CA ASN A 442 9.37 8.69 -0.96
C ASN A 442 9.71 7.20 -1.18
N LEU A 443 10.88 6.74 -0.72
CA LEU A 443 11.28 5.34 -0.79
C LEU A 443 10.79 4.58 0.45
N HIS A 444 10.34 3.35 0.26
CA HIS A 444 9.97 2.45 1.35
C HIS A 444 11.23 1.86 2.02
N PHE A 445 11.95 2.67 2.80
CA PHE A 445 13.23 2.27 3.38
C PHE A 445 13.10 1.03 4.28
N GLN A 446 13.92 0.01 4.00
CA GLN A 446 14.16 -1.14 4.88
C GLN A 446 15.40 -0.93 5.77
N CYS A 447 15.72 0.32 6.06
CA CYS A 447 16.79 0.68 6.99
C CYS A 447 16.47 0.16 8.39
N SER A 448 17.50 -0.16 9.17
CA SER A 448 17.32 -0.42 10.60
C SER A 448 16.86 0.84 11.33
N GLU A 449 16.28 0.64 12.51
CA GLU A 449 15.83 1.75 13.36
C GLU A 449 16.98 2.74 13.64
N ASP A 450 18.14 2.25 14.06
CA ASP A 450 19.33 3.08 14.32
C ASP A 450 19.76 3.91 13.09
N GLN A 451 19.66 3.35 11.88
CA GLN A 451 20.01 4.05 10.64
C GLN A 451 19.02 5.18 10.37
N LEU A 452 17.71 4.90 10.50
CA LEU A 452 16.67 5.91 10.35
C LEU A 452 16.81 7.01 11.42
N GLU A 453 17.16 6.66 12.65
CA GLU A 453 17.37 7.62 13.73
C GLU A 453 18.54 8.56 13.43
N VAL A 454 19.66 8.05 12.92
CA VAL A 454 20.78 8.89 12.47
C VAL A 454 20.35 9.82 11.33
N LEU A 455 19.60 9.32 10.35
CA LEU A 455 19.10 10.14 9.24
C LEU A 455 18.16 11.25 9.73
N ALA A 456 17.23 10.93 10.64
CA ALA A 456 16.35 11.90 11.26
C ALA A 456 17.14 12.93 12.10
N GLN A 457 18.16 12.49 12.85
CA GLN A 457 19.02 13.35 13.64
C GLN A 457 19.76 14.37 12.78
N LEU A 458 20.28 13.95 11.62
CA LEU A 458 20.95 14.84 10.67
C LEU A 458 20.03 15.95 10.15
N LEU A 459 18.73 15.66 10.01
CA LEU A 459 17.71 16.65 9.64
C LEU A 459 17.36 17.62 10.77
N VAL A 460 17.60 17.24 12.03
CA VAL A 460 17.35 18.09 13.21
C VAL A 460 18.49 19.10 13.47
N LEU A 461 19.68 18.84 12.95
CA LEU A 461 20.84 19.72 13.13
C LEU A 461 20.59 21.14 12.58
N PRO A 462 21.32 22.17 13.05
CA PRO A 462 21.12 23.57 12.62
C PRO A 462 21.23 23.87 11.12
N GLY A 463 21.82 22.97 10.33
CA GLY A 463 21.83 23.08 8.86
C GLY A 463 20.65 22.39 8.16
N GLY A 464 19.90 21.56 8.88
CA GLY A 464 18.70 20.89 8.37
C GLY A 464 17.45 21.74 8.61
N PHE A 465 16.43 21.14 9.20
CA PHE A 465 15.15 21.77 9.53
C PHE A 465 15.09 22.28 11.00
N GLY A 466 16.12 22.04 11.81
CA GLY A 466 16.13 22.40 13.23
C GLY A 466 15.31 21.43 14.10
N PRO A 467 14.96 21.79 15.36
CA PRO A 467 14.26 20.89 16.28
C PRO A 467 12.86 20.50 15.78
N VAL A 468 12.49 19.23 15.98
CA VAL A 468 11.20 18.65 15.56
C VAL A 468 9.99 19.44 16.08
N SER A 469 10.10 20.04 17.27
CA SER A 469 9.05 20.90 17.85
C SER A 469 8.66 22.09 16.97
N ASN A 470 9.57 22.54 16.10
CA ASN A 470 9.37 23.69 15.22
C ASN A 470 8.96 23.27 13.80
N TRP A 471 8.87 21.96 13.51
CA TRP A 471 8.54 21.48 12.19
C TRP A 471 7.06 21.67 11.91
N GLY A 472 6.73 22.33 10.80
CA GLY A 472 5.38 22.35 10.25
C GLY A 472 5.05 21.04 9.51
N PRO A 473 3.77 20.80 9.17
CA PRO A 473 3.36 19.63 8.40
C PRO A 473 4.11 19.48 7.07
N GLU A 474 4.60 20.57 6.50
CA GLU A 474 5.39 20.61 5.26
C GLU A 474 6.65 19.77 5.36
N ILE A 475 7.39 19.93 6.45
CA ILE A 475 8.66 19.23 6.66
C ILE A 475 8.40 17.73 6.82
N PHE A 476 7.37 17.35 7.60
CA PHE A 476 6.99 15.94 7.74
C PHE A 476 6.58 15.30 6.41
N THR A 477 5.92 16.05 5.53
CA THR A 477 5.57 15.56 4.20
C THR A 477 6.81 15.41 3.32
N GLU A 478 7.75 16.36 3.37
CA GLU A 478 8.98 16.36 2.56
C GLU A 478 9.95 15.24 2.96
N ILE A 479 10.14 15.00 4.27
CA ILE A 479 11.09 13.98 4.75
C ILE A 479 10.52 12.56 4.63
N GLY A 480 9.20 12.43 4.48
CA GLY A 480 8.50 11.17 4.28
C GLY A 480 8.94 10.07 5.23
N THR A 481 9.38 8.93 4.69
CA THR A 481 9.80 7.74 5.47
C THR A 481 10.93 7.96 6.45
N ILE A 482 11.77 9.00 6.27
CA ILE A 482 12.81 9.35 7.25
C ILE A 482 12.18 9.76 8.59
N ALA A 483 10.94 10.24 8.60
CA ALA A 483 10.19 10.54 9.83
C ALA A 483 10.03 9.32 10.75
N ALA A 484 10.14 8.09 10.21
CA ALA A 484 10.11 6.87 11.01
C ALA A 484 11.30 6.73 11.98
N GLY A 485 12.38 7.47 11.74
CA GLY A 485 13.54 7.54 12.63
C GLY A 485 13.43 8.57 13.75
N ILE A 486 12.34 9.33 13.84
CA ILE A 486 12.20 10.34 14.90
C ILE A 486 12.13 9.64 16.27
N PRO A 487 12.87 10.11 17.29
CA PRO A 487 12.85 9.50 18.61
C PRO A 487 11.46 9.50 19.25
N ASP A 488 11.16 8.47 20.04
CA ASP A 488 9.85 8.21 20.67
C ASP A 488 9.30 9.41 21.46
N LEU A 489 10.17 10.11 22.19
CA LEU A 489 9.80 11.30 22.96
C LEU A 489 9.37 12.46 22.04
N ALA A 490 10.00 12.61 20.88
CA ALA A 490 9.63 13.63 19.91
C ALA A 490 8.35 13.24 19.16
N LEU A 491 8.19 11.96 18.82
CA LEU A 491 6.96 11.43 18.20
C LEU A 491 5.73 11.60 19.12
N SER A 492 5.88 11.32 20.42
CA SER A 492 4.81 11.48 21.40
C SER A 492 4.42 12.92 21.69
N ALA A 493 5.37 13.85 21.52
CA ALA A 493 5.13 15.29 21.65
C ALA A 493 4.51 15.93 20.40
N LEU A 494 4.30 15.18 19.30
CA LEU A 494 3.75 15.75 18.08
C LEU A 494 2.34 16.28 18.28
N LEU A 495 2.15 17.52 17.81
CA LEU A 495 0.84 18.16 17.76
C LEU A 495 0.00 17.58 16.62
N ARG A 496 -1.32 17.76 16.71
CA ARG A 496 -2.28 17.28 15.70
C ARG A 496 -1.88 17.70 14.28
N GLU A 497 -1.47 18.96 14.08
CA GLU A 497 -1.10 19.47 12.75
C GLU A 497 0.16 18.79 12.20
N GLN A 498 1.12 18.44 13.07
CA GLN A 498 2.35 17.75 12.70
C GLN A 498 2.08 16.29 12.34
N ILE A 499 1.22 15.61 13.11
CA ILE A 499 0.77 14.24 12.82
C ILE A 499 0.10 14.17 11.45
N GLN A 500 -0.69 15.18 11.08
CA GLN A 500 -1.33 15.27 9.77
C GLN A 500 -0.33 15.49 8.61
N GLY A 501 0.91 15.91 8.91
CA GLY A 501 2.00 16.02 7.95
C GLY A 501 2.72 14.70 7.66
N LEU A 502 2.59 13.68 8.53
CA LEU A 502 3.22 12.37 8.34
C LEU A 502 2.64 11.69 7.09
N THR A 503 3.50 11.26 6.17
CA THR A 503 3.00 10.59 4.96
C THR A 503 2.45 9.20 5.29
N PRO A 504 1.46 8.68 4.53
CA PRO A 504 0.99 7.30 4.70
C PRO A 504 2.12 6.27 4.62
N LEU A 505 3.09 6.50 3.72
CA LEU A 505 4.27 5.64 3.61
C LEU A 505 5.14 5.71 4.87
N ALA A 506 5.37 6.90 5.45
CA ALA A 506 6.10 7.03 6.71
C ALA A 506 5.42 6.29 7.86
N ILE A 507 4.09 6.39 7.95
CA ILE A 507 3.27 5.64 8.91
C ILE A 507 3.51 4.14 8.74
N SER A 508 3.50 3.62 7.52
CA SER A 508 3.72 2.18 7.28
C SER A 508 5.12 1.66 7.67
N VAL A 509 6.12 2.55 7.76
CA VAL A 509 7.53 2.20 8.06
C VAL A 509 7.89 2.40 9.54
N ILE A 510 7.15 3.21 10.30
CA ILE A 510 7.39 3.35 11.74
C ILE A 510 7.27 1.96 12.41
N PRO A 511 8.28 1.53 13.19
CA PRO A 511 8.28 0.22 13.84
C PRO A 511 7.01 -0.04 14.66
N ALA A 512 6.45 -1.25 14.58
CA ALA A 512 5.23 -1.62 15.31
C ALA A 512 5.30 -1.37 16.84
N PRO A 513 6.42 -1.64 17.53
CA PRO A 513 6.56 -1.30 18.95
C PRO A 513 6.44 0.20 19.23
N LYS A 514 6.93 1.04 18.30
CA LYS A 514 6.81 2.50 18.35
C LYS A 514 5.42 3.01 17.99
N PHE A 515 4.46 2.16 17.66
CA PHE A 515 3.08 2.59 17.44
C PHE A 515 2.21 2.46 18.69
N ALA A 516 2.56 1.50 19.54
CA ALA A 516 1.75 1.12 20.67
C ALA A 516 2.07 1.94 21.92
N VAL A 517 1.11 1.99 22.84
CA VAL A 517 1.38 2.29 24.23
C VAL A 517 1.73 0.96 24.88
N SER A 518 3.00 0.75 25.24
CA SER A 518 3.35 -0.43 26.05
C SER A 518 2.79 -0.25 27.47
N ILE A 519 1.83 -1.09 27.84
CA ILE A 519 1.40 -1.30 29.23
C ILE A 519 1.90 -2.68 29.67
N ASP A 520 3.10 -3.09 29.30
CA ASP A 520 3.74 -4.25 29.92
C ASP A 520 4.67 -3.78 31.05
N GLY A 521 4.06 -3.48 32.19
CA GLY A 521 4.75 -3.40 33.48
C GLY A 521 5.06 -4.79 34.07
N SER A 522 5.10 -5.84 33.25
CA SER A 522 5.21 -7.25 33.67
C SER A 522 6.59 -7.87 33.42
N GLU A 523 7.52 -7.19 32.72
CA GLU A 523 8.94 -7.59 32.60
C GLU A 523 9.90 -6.78 33.50
N CYS A 524 9.42 -6.24 34.64
CA CYS A 524 10.33 -5.88 35.74
C CYS A 524 10.77 -7.15 36.49
N GLY A 525 11.55 -8.00 35.82
CA GLY A 525 12.20 -9.14 36.44
C GLY A 525 13.46 -8.70 37.17
N VAL A 526 13.39 -8.53 38.49
CA VAL A 526 14.60 -8.42 39.34
C VAL A 526 15.37 -9.74 39.22
N THR A 527 16.41 -9.79 38.40
CA THR A 527 17.36 -10.91 38.42
C THR A 527 18.31 -10.70 39.59
N ILE A 528 18.02 -11.37 40.71
CA ILE A 528 18.98 -11.50 41.80
C ILE A 528 20.09 -12.43 41.30
N ARG A 529 21.28 -11.88 41.00
CA ARG A 529 22.49 -12.71 40.90
C ARG A 529 22.84 -13.20 42.31
N GLU A 530 22.81 -14.52 42.52
CA GLU A 530 23.37 -15.12 43.73
C GLU A 530 24.84 -14.70 43.87
N ALA A 531 25.22 -14.28 45.06
CA ALA A 531 26.56 -13.79 45.37
C ALA A 531 27.59 -14.93 45.26
N GLU A 532 28.67 -14.71 44.52
CA GLU A 532 29.89 -15.48 44.70
C GLU A 532 30.44 -15.22 46.12
N PRO A 533 30.95 -16.25 46.84
CA PRO A 533 31.15 -16.18 48.29
C PRO A 533 32.42 -15.44 48.72
N ASN A 534 32.77 -14.29 48.13
CA ASN A 534 33.90 -13.47 48.62
C ASN A 534 33.96 -11.97 48.27
N THR A 535 32.88 -11.35 47.77
CA THR A 535 32.85 -9.88 47.64
C THR A 535 31.52 -9.35 48.15
N GLY A 536 31.53 -8.70 49.32
CA GLY A 536 30.35 -8.17 50.01
C GLY A 536 29.67 -6.97 49.35
N TYR A 537 29.44 -7.01 48.04
CA TYR A 537 28.68 -6.01 47.28
C TYR A 537 27.60 -6.69 46.45
N THR A 538 26.34 -6.45 46.80
CA THR A 538 25.19 -6.73 45.94
C THR A 538 25.00 -5.56 44.98
N GLY A 539 25.30 -5.74 43.70
CA GLY A 539 24.99 -4.77 42.66
C GLY A 539 23.55 -4.94 42.17
N TYR A 540 22.73 -3.89 42.27
CA TYR A 540 21.42 -3.81 41.61
C TYR A 540 21.62 -3.18 40.24
N THR A 541 21.20 -3.86 39.17
CA THR A 541 21.00 -3.24 37.85
C THR A 541 19.50 -3.12 37.61
N ASP A 542 18.95 -1.91 37.80
CA ASP A 542 17.63 -1.57 37.28
C ASP A 542 17.73 -1.51 35.75
N SER A 543 17.01 -2.40 35.06
CA SER A 543 16.76 -2.30 33.62
C SER A 543 15.25 -2.09 33.41
N CYS A 544 14.76 -0.95 33.90
CA CYS A 544 13.45 -0.46 33.45
C CYS A 544 13.63 0.10 32.04
N LEU A 545 13.19 -0.65 31.02
CA LEU A 545 12.79 -0.04 29.75
C LEU A 545 11.70 0.99 30.09
N GLN A 546 11.94 2.25 29.74
CA GLN A 546 10.95 3.31 29.91
C GLN A 546 9.65 2.91 29.20
N PRO A 547 8.47 3.24 29.72
CA PRO A 547 7.23 3.01 28.99
C PRO A 547 7.28 3.80 27.69
N GLN A 548 7.46 3.09 26.57
CA GLN A 548 7.35 3.65 25.23
C GLN A 548 5.88 4.00 24.99
N VAL A 549 5.55 5.26 25.23
CA VAL A 549 4.28 5.88 24.82
C VAL A 549 4.62 6.71 23.60
N VAL A 550 4.24 6.26 22.41
CA VAL A 550 4.53 7.01 21.18
C VAL A 550 3.28 7.66 20.61
N PHE A 551 2.18 6.93 20.39
CA PHE A 551 0.91 7.53 19.96
C PHE A 551 -0.23 7.20 20.92
N SER A 552 -0.76 8.24 21.58
CA SER A 552 -1.99 8.13 22.37
C SER A 552 -3.21 7.82 21.49
N PRO A 553 -4.30 7.26 22.04
CA PRO A 553 -5.57 7.11 21.32
C PRO A 553 -6.08 8.43 20.71
N THR A 554 -5.82 9.57 21.37
CA THR A 554 -6.18 10.90 20.87
C THR A 554 -5.37 11.29 19.64
N GLN A 555 -4.09 10.92 19.58
CA GLN A 555 -3.25 11.16 18.41
C GLN A 555 -3.65 10.23 17.25
N LEU A 556 -3.88 8.95 17.52
CA LEU A 556 -4.32 7.98 16.49
C LEU A 556 -5.69 8.32 15.90
N SER A 557 -6.63 8.79 16.72
CA SER A 557 -7.93 9.27 16.23
C SER A 557 -7.86 10.60 15.47
N SER A 558 -6.72 11.29 15.53
CA SER A 558 -6.47 12.52 14.77
C SER A 558 -5.81 12.30 13.41
N LEU A 559 -5.42 11.05 13.11
CA LEU A 559 -4.96 10.65 11.78
C LEU A 559 -6.06 10.94 10.75
N THR A 560 -5.64 11.33 9.55
CA THR A 560 -6.55 11.37 8.40
C THR A 560 -6.94 9.95 8.00
N SER A 561 -8.08 9.78 7.30
CA SER A 561 -8.50 8.44 6.82
C SER A 561 -7.41 7.77 5.96
N VAL A 562 -6.71 8.53 5.11
CA VAL A 562 -5.62 8.00 4.26
C VAL A 562 -4.45 7.48 5.11
N GLN A 563 -4.05 8.24 6.14
CA GLN A 563 -3.00 7.85 7.07
C GLN A 563 -3.41 6.62 7.90
N ALA A 564 -4.65 6.59 8.38
CA ALA A 564 -5.15 5.50 9.21
C ALA A 564 -5.28 4.17 8.43
N VAL A 565 -5.53 4.23 7.11
CA VAL A 565 -5.50 3.06 6.22
C VAL A 565 -4.08 2.53 6.00
N ALA A 566 -3.06 3.38 6.12
CA ALA A 566 -1.66 2.97 5.96
C ALA A 566 -1.04 2.33 7.21
N VAL A 567 -1.76 2.29 8.33
CA VAL A 567 -1.36 1.53 9.51
C VAL A 567 -1.35 0.03 9.17
N THR A 568 -0.20 -0.61 9.31
CA THR A 568 0.00 -1.99 8.84
C THR A 568 -0.68 -3.01 9.76
N PRO A 569 -0.97 -4.23 9.27
CA PRO A 569 -1.49 -5.32 10.11
C PRO A 569 -0.59 -5.64 11.30
N GLU A 570 0.73 -5.56 11.12
CA GLU A 570 1.71 -5.75 12.19
C GLU A 570 1.58 -4.67 13.25
N GLN A 571 1.53 -3.39 12.86
CA GLN A 571 1.30 -2.29 13.80
C GLN A 571 -0.02 -2.47 14.55
N MET A 572 -1.11 -2.79 13.83
CA MET A 572 -2.43 -3.03 14.42
C MET A 572 -2.43 -4.15 15.48
N ALA A 573 -1.60 -5.18 15.32
CA ALA A 573 -1.48 -6.27 16.28
C ALA A 573 -0.85 -5.83 17.61
N PHE A 574 0.07 -4.86 17.57
CA PHE A 574 0.71 -4.29 18.77
C PHE A 574 -0.17 -3.26 19.50
N LEU A 575 -1.19 -2.71 18.84
CA LEU A 575 -2.05 -1.68 19.42
C LEU A 575 -2.99 -2.22 20.51
N SER A 576 -3.14 -1.44 21.58
CA SER A 576 -4.17 -1.69 22.60
C SER A 576 -5.59 -1.66 22.01
N PRO A 577 -6.60 -2.26 22.66
CA PRO A 577 -7.99 -2.19 22.19
C PRO A 577 -8.53 -0.76 22.04
N GLU A 578 -8.02 0.21 22.80
CA GLU A 578 -8.38 1.63 22.66
C GLU A 578 -7.71 2.26 21.45
N GLN A 579 -6.42 1.98 21.24
CA GLN A 579 -5.67 2.46 20.08
C GLN A 579 -6.24 1.89 18.77
N ARG A 580 -6.58 0.60 18.72
CA ARG A 580 -7.24 -0.02 17.55
C ARG A 580 -8.58 0.63 17.24
N ARG A 581 -9.38 0.93 18.26
CA ARG A 581 -10.63 1.69 18.08
C ARG A 581 -10.38 3.09 17.56
N ALA A 582 -9.34 3.78 18.03
CA ALA A 582 -8.97 5.10 17.54
C ALA A 582 -8.53 5.10 16.07
N VAL A 583 -7.74 4.09 15.65
CA VAL A 583 -7.36 3.92 14.24
C VAL A 583 -8.58 3.59 13.38
N ALA A 584 -9.43 2.64 13.81
CA ALA A 584 -10.66 2.30 13.09
C ALA A 584 -11.60 3.52 12.96
N TRP A 585 -11.71 4.32 14.03
CA TRP A 585 -12.45 5.58 14.03
C TRP A 585 -11.89 6.55 12.98
N ALA A 586 -10.57 6.74 12.92
CA ALA A 586 -9.94 7.59 11.92
C ALA A 586 -10.11 7.06 10.48
N GLN A 587 -10.02 5.74 10.27
CA GLN A 587 -10.26 5.10 8.96
C GLN A 587 -11.66 5.42 8.42
N HIS A 588 -12.66 5.46 9.30
CA HIS A 588 -14.07 5.72 8.99
C HIS A 588 -14.49 7.18 9.21
N GLU A 589 -13.53 8.11 9.31
CA GLU A 589 -13.78 9.56 9.52
C GLU A 589 -14.62 9.91 10.76
N GLY A 590 -14.55 9.05 11.76
CA GLY A 590 -15.33 9.15 12.99
C GLY A 590 -16.77 8.65 12.88
N MET A 591 -17.06 7.81 11.88
CA MET A 591 -18.26 7.00 11.85
C MET A 591 -18.02 5.68 12.59
N GLU A 592 -19.08 5.10 13.17
CA GLU A 592 -18.98 3.76 13.76
C GLU A 592 -18.60 2.73 12.69
N SER A 593 -17.73 1.78 13.05
CA SER A 593 -17.33 0.74 12.09
C SER A 593 -18.51 -0.22 11.83
N PRO A 594 -18.65 -0.77 10.60
CA PRO A 594 -19.70 -1.74 10.28
C PRO A 594 -19.69 -2.97 11.21
N GLU A 595 -18.52 -3.36 11.73
CA GLU A 595 -18.36 -4.48 12.67
C GLU A 595 -19.00 -4.22 14.05
N GLN A 596 -19.02 -2.96 14.51
CA GLN A 596 -19.73 -2.59 15.74
C GLN A 596 -21.24 -2.54 15.54
N GLN A 597 -21.68 -2.19 14.33
CA GLN A 597 -23.08 -2.21 13.95
C GLN A 597 -23.60 -3.66 13.86
N GLY A 598 -22.79 -4.59 13.34
CA GLY A 598 -23.10 -6.03 13.29
C GLY A 598 -23.23 -6.71 14.67
N ARG A 599 -22.52 -6.21 15.70
CA ARG A 599 -22.73 -6.66 17.09
C ARG A 599 -24.03 -6.15 17.71
N SER A 600 -24.56 -5.03 17.21
CA SER A 600 -25.80 -4.41 17.70
C SER A 600 -27.05 -4.87 16.92
N THR A 601 -26.88 -5.49 15.75
CA THR A 601 -27.97 -6.07 14.92
C THR A 601 -27.95 -7.59 14.84
N ALA A 602 -27.37 -8.28 15.82
CA ALA A 602 -27.54 -9.73 15.99
C ALA A 602 -28.93 -10.06 16.55
N CYS A 603 -29.95 -9.95 15.69
CA CYS A 603 -31.23 -10.63 15.87
C CYS A 603 -31.53 -11.45 14.61
N GLY A 604 -31.45 -12.77 14.74
CA GLY A 604 -32.19 -13.70 13.88
C GLY A 604 -31.42 -14.41 12.78
N PHE A 605 -30.35 -15.14 13.09
CA PHE A 605 -30.02 -16.36 12.34
C PHE A 605 -29.97 -17.54 13.30
N GLN A 606 -31.12 -18.19 13.45
CA GLN A 606 -31.21 -19.57 13.90
C GLN A 606 -30.59 -20.48 12.84
N ASN A 607 -29.94 -21.55 13.32
CA ASN A 607 -29.60 -22.79 12.61
C ASN A 607 -28.43 -22.68 11.60
N TRP A 608 -27.22 -23.24 11.80
CA TRP A 608 -26.87 -24.65 12.06
C TRP A 608 -25.34 -24.78 12.19
N SER A 609 -24.85 -25.37 13.28
CA SER A 609 -23.79 -26.42 13.29
C SER A 609 -23.38 -26.73 14.74
N GLN A 610 -24.12 -27.60 15.42
CA GLN A 610 -23.70 -28.23 16.67
C GLN A 610 -24.13 -29.71 16.65
N PRO A 611 -23.24 -30.65 16.31
CA PRO A 611 -23.46 -32.06 16.62
C PRO A 611 -22.34 -32.57 17.52
N SER A 612 -22.30 -32.20 18.81
CA SER A 612 -21.40 -32.88 19.74
C SER A 612 -21.76 -32.83 21.24
N TRP A 613 -22.99 -32.47 21.63
CA TRP A 613 -23.34 -32.39 23.08
C TRP A 613 -24.64 -33.10 23.50
N ILE A 614 -25.39 -33.72 22.57
CA ILE A 614 -26.67 -34.39 22.90
C ILE A 614 -26.50 -35.88 23.26
N LEU A 615 -25.35 -36.52 22.95
CA LEU A 615 -25.10 -37.91 23.33
C LEU A 615 -24.57 -38.09 24.77
N ALA A 616 -24.12 -37.01 25.43
CA ALA A 616 -23.62 -37.08 26.80
C ALA A 616 -24.71 -36.99 27.88
N LEU A 617 -25.91 -36.48 27.54
CA LEU A 617 -27.03 -36.34 28.48
C LEU A 617 -28.05 -37.50 28.41
N ALA A 618 -28.04 -38.29 27.34
CA ALA A 618 -28.91 -39.47 27.20
C ALA A 618 -28.38 -40.72 27.95
N VAL A 619 -27.08 -40.78 28.29
CA VAL A 619 -26.49 -41.90 29.04
C VAL A 619 -26.66 -41.73 30.56
N CYS A 620 -26.93 -40.53 31.07
CA CYS A 620 -27.13 -40.29 32.50
C CYS A 620 -28.59 -40.47 32.98
N ILE A 621 -29.57 -40.62 32.08
CA ILE A 621 -30.99 -40.76 32.45
C ILE A 621 -31.50 -42.21 32.32
N LEU A 622 -30.78 -43.09 31.61
CA LEU A 622 -31.12 -44.53 31.51
C LEU A 622 -30.48 -45.42 32.58
N GLY A 623 -29.67 -44.87 33.50
CA GLY A 623 -29.04 -45.61 34.60
C GLY A 623 -29.81 -45.65 35.92
N ASN A 624 -31.03 -45.11 35.99
CA ASN A 624 -31.85 -45.09 37.21
C ASN A 624 -33.22 -45.77 37.09
N LEU A 625 -33.46 -46.54 36.02
CA LEU A 625 -34.63 -47.42 35.89
C LEU A 625 -34.25 -48.70 35.11
N LEU A 626 -33.37 -49.51 35.70
CA LEU A 626 -33.34 -51.00 35.72
C LEU A 626 -31.98 -51.52 36.18
#